data_AF-A0A8J4PTZ8-F1
#
_entry.id   AF-A0A8J4PTZ8-F1
#
_cell.length_a   1.000
_cell.length_b   1.000
_cell.length_c   1.000
_cell.angle_alpha   90.00
_cell.angle_beta   90.00
_cell.angle_gamma   90.00
#
_symmetry.space_group_name_H-M   'P 1'
#
loop_
_entity.id
_entity.type
_entity.pdbx_description
1 polymer ?
#
loop_
_entity_poly.entity_id
_entity_poly.type
_entity_poly.pdbx_seq_one_letter_code
_entity_poly.pdbx_strand_id
1 'polypeptide(L)'
;MTSEKISKLVIYKGNWTAKIVQSTPKSLYIFGDNDKKIGRKGQACIRFCKNAIGIPTKKGPYLYESSFYTDDEYIDNVLKIDLHIDKIVKISVNYNHIVLPEAGLGTGLAQLNTRAPRTFEYLEKALKERLHVL
;
A
#
# COMPACT_ATOMS: atom_id res chain seq x y z
N MET A 1 31.49 3.67 -7.43
CA MET A 1 30.37 2.72 -7.40
C MET A 1 29.73 2.83 -6.03
N THR A 2 28.66 3.61 -5.89
CA THR A 2 27.86 3.61 -4.66
C THR A 2 27.01 2.36 -4.70
N SER A 3 27.13 1.48 -3.70
CA SER A 3 26.18 0.36 -3.57
C SER A 3 24.77 0.93 -3.49
N GLU A 4 23.84 0.38 -4.27
CA GLU A 4 22.44 0.76 -4.15
C GLU A 4 21.97 0.43 -2.74
N LYS A 5 21.49 1.44 -2.03
CA LYS A 5 20.98 1.25 -0.67
C LYS A 5 19.64 0.51 -0.76
N ILE A 6 19.65 -0.75 -0.34
CA ILE A 6 18.44 -1.57 -0.25
C ILE A 6 17.77 -1.32 1.10
N SER A 7 16.52 -0.87 1.09
CA SER A 7 15.72 -0.76 2.32
C SER A 7 15.31 -2.15 2.82
N LYS A 8 15.42 -2.38 4.13
CA LYS A 8 15.01 -3.65 4.74
C LYS A 8 13.49 -3.71 4.91
N LEU A 9 12.87 -4.82 4.51
CA LEU A 9 11.45 -5.05 4.76
C LEU A 9 11.17 -5.32 6.24
N VAL A 10 10.10 -4.71 6.77
CA VAL A 10 9.57 -4.95 8.12
C VAL A 10 8.06 -5.18 8.03
N ILE A 11 7.58 -6.22 8.69
CA ILE A 11 6.13 -6.44 8.89
C ILE A 11 5.71 -5.80 10.21
N TYR A 12 4.77 -4.87 10.14
CA TYR A 12 4.17 -4.24 11.32
C TYR A 12 2.96 -5.05 11.78
N LYS A 13 2.98 -5.48 13.04
CA LYS A 13 1.91 -6.26 13.66
C LYS A 13 0.89 -5.34 14.33
N GLY A 14 -0.39 -5.59 14.07
CA GLY A 14 -1.50 -4.79 14.61
C GLY A 14 -1.76 -3.47 13.88
N ASN A 15 -2.47 -2.56 14.54
CA ASN A 15 -2.88 -1.29 13.96
C ASN A 15 -1.85 -0.19 14.26
N TRP A 16 -1.33 0.47 13.21
CA TRP A 16 -0.49 1.64 13.38
C TRP A 16 -1.33 2.90 13.62
N THR A 17 -0.70 3.90 14.23
CA THR A 17 -1.25 5.25 14.40
C THR A 17 -0.32 6.26 13.75
N ALA A 18 -0.84 7.46 13.46
CA ALA A 18 -0.02 8.55 12.97
C ALA A 18 1.15 8.89 13.93
N LYS A 19 0.98 8.70 15.24
CA LYS A 19 2.04 8.91 16.24
C LYS A 19 3.19 7.93 16.06
N ILE A 20 2.88 6.64 15.90
CA ILE A 20 3.88 5.56 15.72
C ILE A 20 4.67 5.76 14.41
N VAL A 21 3.96 6.11 13.33
CA VAL A 21 4.59 6.39 12.04
C VAL A 21 5.51 7.61 12.12
N GLN A 22 5.07 8.70 12.76
CA GLN A 22 5.88 9.91 12.90
C GLN A 22 7.10 9.72 13.82
N SER A 23 7.04 8.83 14.81
CA SER A 23 8.19 8.51 15.67
C SER A 23 9.26 7.64 15.00
N THR A 24 9.03 7.18 13.77
CA THR A 24 9.95 6.31 13.02
C THR A 24 10.28 6.89 11.63
N PRO A 25 10.84 8.11 11.54
CA PRO A 25 10.94 8.87 10.29
C PRO A 25 11.86 8.24 9.22
N LYS A 26 12.70 7.26 9.59
CA LYS A 26 13.55 6.50 8.67
C LYS A 26 12.89 5.23 8.11
N SER A 27 11.61 5.02 8.40
CA SER A 27 10.81 3.92 7.88
C SER A 27 9.71 4.47 6.97
N LEU A 28 9.57 3.90 5.77
CA LEU A 28 8.50 4.21 4.83
C LEU A 28 7.34 3.22 5.05
N TYR A 29 6.19 3.72 5.47
CA TYR A 29 4.99 2.92 5.69
C TYR A 29 4.13 2.88 4.42
N ILE A 30 3.79 1.68 3.95
CA ILE A 30 2.88 1.51 2.81
C ILE A 30 1.53 1.06 3.34
N PHE A 31 0.46 1.74 2.94
CA PHE A 31 -0.90 1.43 3.39
C PHE A 31 -1.87 1.29 2.22
N GLY A 32 -2.94 0.52 2.40
CA GLY A 32 -4.02 0.44 1.42
C GLY A 32 -4.83 1.73 1.38
N ASP A 33 -5.03 2.29 0.20
CA ASP A 33 -5.65 3.59 -0.02
C ASP A 33 -6.74 3.53 -1.10
N ASN A 34 -7.62 4.52 -1.13
CA ASN A 34 -8.60 4.66 -2.19
C ASN A 34 -8.17 5.69 -3.25
N ASP A 35 -8.68 5.55 -4.47
CA ASP A 35 -8.38 6.47 -5.60
C ASP A 35 -8.72 7.92 -5.27
N LYS A 36 -9.80 8.16 -4.51
CA LYS A 36 -10.21 9.51 -4.11
C LYS A 36 -9.33 10.12 -3.01
N LYS A 37 -8.42 9.36 -2.38
CA LYS A 37 -7.51 9.82 -1.32
C LYS A 37 -8.18 10.51 -0.13
N ILE A 38 -9.43 10.13 0.18
CA ILE A 38 -10.23 10.68 1.29
C ILE A 38 -10.57 9.62 2.34
N GLY A 39 -11.07 10.07 3.51
CA GLY A 39 -11.40 9.21 4.66
C GLY A 39 -10.18 8.64 5.39
N ARG A 40 -10.28 8.30 6.68
CA ARG A 40 -9.10 7.94 7.52
C ARG A 40 -9.29 6.64 8.32
N LYS A 41 -10.25 5.79 7.92
CA LYS A 41 -10.53 4.52 8.59
C LYS A 41 -9.51 3.44 8.18
N GLY A 42 -9.32 2.45 9.04
CA GLY A 42 -8.35 1.37 8.82
C GLY A 42 -6.92 1.90 8.70
N GLN A 43 -6.15 1.34 7.77
CA GLN A 43 -4.76 1.70 7.57
C GLN A 43 -4.56 3.15 7.06
N ALA A 44 -5.57 3.75 6.42
CA ALA A 44 -5.50 5.12 5.90
C ALA A 44 -5.45 6.22 6.99
N CYS A 45 -5.48 5.86 8.28
CA CYS A 45 -5.30 6.79 9.38
C CYS A 45 -3.95 7.55 9.32
N ILE A 46 -2.95 6.97 8.65
CA ILE A 46 -1.59 7.51 8.46
C ILE A 46 -1.39 8.25 7.13
N ARG A 47 -2.42 8.45 6.30
CA ARG A 47 -2.27 9.02 4.94
C ARG A 47 -1.46 10.31 4.87
N PHE A 48 -1.56 11.14 5.90
CA PHE A 48 -0.93 12.46 5.94
C PHE A 48 0.43 12.48 6.67
N CYS A 49 0.96 11.32 7.06
CA CYS A 49 2.30 11.22 7.62
C CYS A 49 3.35 11.37 6.51
N LYS A 50 4.42 12.15 6.77
CA LYS A 50 5.48 12.42 5.78
C LYS A 50 6.21 11.17 5.28
N ASN A 51 6.24 10.12 6.09
CA ASN A 51 6.89 8.85 5.81
C ASN A 51 5.86 7.72 5.58
N ALA A 52 4.69 8.06 5.03
CA ALA A 52 3.68 7.11 4.60
C ALA A 52 3.30 7.34 3.13
N ILE A 53 3.00 6.26 2.41
CA ILE A 53 2.53 6.31 1.03
C ILE A 53 1.43 5.27 0.80
N GLY A 54 0.37 5.69 0.12
CA GLY A 54 -0.80 4.85 -0.13
C GLY A 54 -0.73 4.14 -1.47
N ILE A 55 -1.01 2.84 -1.49
CA ILE A 55 -1.21 2.06 -2.72
C ILE A 55 -2.72 1.95 -3.02
N PRO A 56 -3.17 2.13 -4.27
CA PRO A 56 -4.59 2.04 -4.60
C PRO A 56 -5.10 0.61 -4.43
N THR A 57 -6.13 0.43 -3.62
CA THR A 57 -6.78 -0.87 -3.37
C THR A 57 -8.30 -0.80 -3.47
N LYS A 58 -8.85 0.39 -3.77
CA LYS A 58 -10.30 0.64 -3.82
C LYS A 58 -10.63 1.97 -4.53
N LYS A 59 -11.81 2.15 -5.12
CA LYS A 59 -12.24 3.43 -5.74
C LYS A 59 -12.56 4.51 -4.70
N GLY A 60 -13.25 4.17 -3.62
CA GLY A 60 -13.71 5.15 -2.62
C GLY A 60 -13.68 4.64 -1.18
N PRO A 61 -13.86 5.53 -0.18
CA PRO A 61 -13.79 5.14 1.24
C PRO A 61 -15.07 4.48 1.77
N TYR A 62 -16.15 4.46 0.98
CA TYR A 62 -17.48 4.04 1.43
C TYR A 62 -17.71 2.54 1.21
N LEU A 63 -18.83 2.02 1.72
CA LEU A 63 -19.19 0.59 1.66
C LEU A 63 -20.24 0.25 0.59
N TYR A 64 -20.65 1.19 -0.25
CA TYR A 64 -21.50 0.88 -1.40
C TYR A 64 -20.69 0.26 -2.54
N GLU A 65 -21.34 -0.58 -3.36
CA GLU A 65 -20.72 -1.39 -4.41
C GLU A 65 -19.77 -0.60 -5.34
N SER A 66 -20.18 0.56 -5.83
CA SER A 66 -19.36 1.39 -6.73
C SER A 66 -18.10 1.98 -6.07
N SER A 67 -17.92 1.84 -4.76
CA SER A 67 -16.66 2.18 -4.10
C SER A 67 -15.59 1.11 -4.27
N PHE A 68 -15.92 -0.13 -4.61
CA PHE A 68 -14.98 -1.25 -4.70
C PHE A 68 -14.48 -1.48 -6.13
N TYR A 69 -13.22 -1.89 -6.28
CA TYR A 69 -12.76 -2.44 -7.56
C TYR A 69 -13.47 -3.74 -7.88
N THR A 70 -13.58 -4.03 -9.17
CA THR A 70 -14.00 -5.32 -9.71
C THR A 70 -12.94 -5.86 -10.67
N ASP A 71 -13.01 -7.14 -11.00
CA ASP A 71 -12.11 -7.74 -11.99
C ASP A 71 -12.40 -7.30 -13.44
N ASP A 72 -13.55 -6.69 -13.70
CA ASP A 72 -13.84 -6.04 -14.99
C ASP A 72 -12.91 -4.83 -15.24
N GLU A 73 -12.40 -4.22 -14.15
CA GLU A 73 -11.48 -3.08 -14.18
C GLU A 73 -10.01 -3.51 -14.04
N TYR A 74 -9.71 -4.81 -14.21
CA TYR A 74 -8.39 -5.38 -13.91
C TYR A 74 -7.22 -4.61 -14.55
N ILE A 75 -7.33 -4.27 -15.83
CA ILE A 75 -6.26 -3.55 -16.56
C ILE A 75 -6.00 -2.18 -15.94
N ASP A 76 -7.05 -1.41 -15.67
CA ASP A 76 -6.93 -0.08 -15.05
C ASP A 76 -6.38 -0.17 -13.63
N ASN A 77 -6.79 -1.19 -12.87
CA ASN A 77 -6.29 -1.41 -11.52
C ASN A 77 -4.79 -1.73 -11.52
N VAL A 78 -4.35 -2.60 -12.43
CA VAL A 78 -2.93 -2.95 -12.63
C VAL A 78 -2.09 -1.70 -12.93
N LEU A 79 -2.53 -0.87 -13.87
CA LEU A 79 -1.81 0.36 -14.24
C LEU A 79 -1.67 1.33 -13.04
N LYS A 80 -2.72 1.48 -12.23
CA LYS A 80 -2.69 2.31 -11.03
C LYS A 80 -1.74 1.76 -9.97
N ILE A 81 -1.75 0.44 -9.77
CA ILE A 81 -0.88 -0.27 -8.81
C ILE A 81 0.57 -0.11 -9.23
N ASP A 82 0.89 -0.38 -10.50
CA ASP A 82 2.23 -0.25 -11.08
C ASP A 82 2.81 1.14 -10.85
N LEU A 83 2.05 2.18 -11.23
CA LEU A 83 2.45 3.56 -11.06
C LEU A 83 2.79 3.89 -9.59
N HIS A 84 2.09 3.29 -8.62
CA HIS A 84 2.36 3.53 -7.20
C HIS A 84 3.51 2.68 -6.67
N ILE A 85 3.67 1.44 -7.11
CA ILE A 85 4.83 0.61 -6.73
C ILE A 85 6.12 1.24 -7.25
N ASP A 86 6.15 1.74 -8.49
CA ASP A 86 7.33 2.40 -9.05
C ASP A 86 7.70 3.67 -8.27
N LYS A 87 6.69 4.44 -7.83
CA LYS A 87 6.89 5.57 -6.90
C LYS A 87 7.46 5.11 -5.57
N ILE A 88 6.92 4.04 -4.98
CA ILE A 88 7.41 3.46 -3.72
C ILE A 88 8.88 3.04 -3.86
N VAL A 89 9.23 2.29 -4.90
CA VAL A 89 10.61 1.85 -5.18
C VAL A 89 11.54 3.06 -5.31
N LYS A 90 11.13 4.08 -6.06
CA LYS A 90 11.94 5.30 -6.23
C LYS A 90 12.19 6.04 -4.93
N ILE A 91 11.20 6.18 -4.05
CA ILE A 91 11.37 6.95 -2.81
C ILE A 91 11.97 6.13 -1.67
N SER A 92 11.86 4.80 -1.71
CA SER A 92 12.28 3.90 -0.63
C SER A 92 13.76 4.00 -0.34
N VAL A 93 14.61 4.29 -1.32
CA VAL A 93 16.06 4.51 -1.17
C VAL A 93 16.40 5.58 -0.11
N ASN A 94 15.49 6.53 0.16
CA ASN A 94 15.67 7.56 1.18
C ASN A 94 15.41 7.05 2.62
N TYR A 95 14.89 5.84 2.75
CA TYR A 95 14.50 5.19 4.00
C TYR A 95 15.38 3.97 4.27
N ASN A 96 15.45 3.58 5.54
CA ASN A 96 16.16 2.38 5.97
C ASN A 96 15.25 1.16 5.92
N HIS A 97 13.94 1.37 6.13
CA HIS A 97 12.94 0.31 6.14
C HIS A 97 11.76 0.62 5.24
N ILE A 98 11.21 -0.42 4.62
CA ILE A 98 9.86 -0.44 4.07
C ILE A 98 9.00 -1.22 5.05
N VAL A 99 7.86 -0.66 5.46
CA VAL A 99 6.98 -1.26 6.46
C VAL A 99 5.64 -1.61 5.83
N LEU A 100 5.31 -2.90 5.84
CA LEU A 100 4.02 -3.44 5.40
C LEU A 100 3.17 -3.85 6.60
N PRO A 101 1.83 -3.77 6.50
CA PRO A 101 0.95 -4.26 7.56
C PRO A 101 0.86 -5.79 7.50
N GLU A 102 0.84 -6.46 8.66
CA GLU A 102 0.69 -7.92 8.77
C GLU A 102 -0.58 -8.44 8.11
N ALA A 103 -1.67 -7.66 8.14
CA ALA A 103 -2.92 -7.99 7.47
C ALA A 103 -2.85 -7.94 5.93
N GLY A 104 -1.73 -7.51 5.36
CA GLY A 104 -1.59 -7.27 3.92
C GLY A 104 -2.27 -5.99 3.44
N LEU A 105 -2.08 -5.70 2.16
CA LEU A 105 -2.65 -4.56 1.46
C LEU A 105 -3.87 -5.00 0.65
N GLY A 106 -4.94 -4.20 0.66
CA GLY A 106 -6.18 -4.53 -0.06
C GLY A 106 -7.13 -5.46 0.70
N THR A 107 -6.77 -5.87 1.91
CA THR A 107 -7.63 -6.64 2.81
C THR A 107 -8.55 -5.74 3.65
N GLY A 108 -9.43 -6.33 4.46
CA GLY A 108 -10.30 -5.60 5.38
C GLY A 108 -11.30 -4.70 4.66
N LEU A 109 -11.29 -3.39 4.94
CA LEU A 109 -12.26 -2.43 4.40
C LEU A 109 -12.18 -2.23 2.87
N ALA A 110 -11.04 -2.61 2.28
CA ALA A 110 -10.85 -2.55 0.83
C ALA A 110 -11.52 -3.73 0.11
N GLN A 111 -11.58 -4.92 0.75
CA GLN A 111 -12.18 -6.15 0.21
C GLN A 111 -11.69 -6.51 -1.20
N LEU A 112 -10.44 -6.16 -1.53
CA LEU A 112 -9.88 -6.39 -2.86
C LEU A 112 -9.80 -7.89 -3.16
N ASN A 113 -9.41 -8.68 -2.17
CA ASN A 113 -9.27 -10.13 -2.25
C ASN A 113 -10.58 -10.88 -2.54
N THR A 114 -11.74 -10.28 -2.25
CA THR A 114 -13.04 -10.91 -2.51
C THR A 114 -13.78 -10.31 -3.69
N ARG A 115 -13.56 -9.02 -4.00
CA ARG A 115 -14.31 -8.30 -5.04
C ARG A 115 -13.56 -8.16 -6.36
N ALA A 116 -12.24 -8.15 -6.31
CA ALA A 116 -11.37 -8.16 -7.49
C ALA A 116 -10.16 -9.09 -7.24
N PRO A 117 -10.39 -10.40 -7.05
CA PRO A 117 -9.33 -11.35 -6.68
C PRO A 117 -8.18 -11.38 -7.68
N ARG A 118 -8.41 -11.18 -9.00
CA ARG A 118 -7.31 -11.09 -9.97
C ARG A 118 -6.43 -9.87 -9.73
N THR A 119 -7.05 -8.74 -9.37
CA THR A 119 -6.31 -7.52 -8.99
C THR A 119 -5.54 -7.72 -7.69
N PHE A 120 -6.11 -8.44 -6.71
CA PHE A 120 -5.44 -8.77 -5.46
C PHE A 120 -4.21 -9.66 -5.66
N GLU A 121 -4.35 -10.75 -6.42
CA GLU A 121 -3.24 -11.65 -6.76
C GLU A 121 -2.11 -10.90 -7.47
N TYR A 122 -2.47 -10.02 -8.41
CA TYR A 122 -1.51 -9.15 -9.08
C TYR A 122 -0.77 -8.23 -8.10
N LEU A 123 -1.49 -7.57 -7.18
CA LEU A 123 -0.90 -6.69 -6.17
C LEU A 123 0.14 -7.44 -5.32
N GLU A 124 -0.20 -8.63 -4.81
CA GLU A 124 0.71 -9.44 -4.00
C GLU A 124 1.96 -9.84 -4.80
N LYS A 125 1.77 -10.31 -6.04
CA LYS A 125 2.87 -10.66 -6.94
C LYS A 125 3.79 -9.46 -7.20
N ALA A 126 3.22 -8.30 -7.54
CA ALA A 126 4.00 -7.10 -7.85
C ALA A 126 4.79 -6.58 -6.64
N LEU A 127 4.20 -6.63 -5.44
CA LEU A 127 4.90 -6.28 -4.19
C LEU A 127 6.07 -7.24 -3.92
N LYS A 128 5.86 -8.54 -4.10
CA LYS A 128 6.90 -9.57 -3.97
C LYS A 128 8.07 -9.34 -4.90
N GLU A 129 7.78 -9.16 -6.19
CA GLU A 129 8.81 -9.03 -7.22
C GLU A 129 9.58 -7.71 -7.14
N ARG A 130 8.92 -6.59 -6.81
CA ARG A 130 9.53 -5.24 -6.91
C ARG A 130 9.98 -4.64 -5.59
N LEU A 131 9.44 -5.10 -4.46
CA LEU A 131 9.90 -4.67 -3.12
C LEU A 131 10.75 -5.73 -2.43
N HIS A 132 11.09 -6.83 -3.12
CA HIS A 132 11.82 -7.99 -2.59
C HIS A 132 11.19 -8.53 -1.30
N VAL A 133 9.85 -8.59 -1.28
CA VAL A 133 9.07 -9.12 -0.16
C VAL A 133 9.13 -10.64 -0.27
N LEU A 134 9.98 -11.27 0.57
CA LEU A 134 10.23 -12.71 0.58
C LEU A 134 8.94 -13.53 0.72
#